data_AF-A0A3D5CGJ4-F1
#
_entry.id   AF-A0A3D5CGJ4-F1
#
_cell.length_a   1.000
_cell.length_b   1.000
_cell.length_c   1.000
_cell.angle_alpha   90.00
_cell.angle_beta   90.00
_cell.angle_gamma   90.00
#
_symmetry.space_group_name_H-M   'P 1'
#
loop_
_entity.id
_entity.type
_entity.pdbx_description
1 polymer ?
#
loop_
_entity_poly.entity_id
_entity_poly.type
_entity_poly.pdbx_seq_one_letter_code
_entity_poly.pdbx_strand_id
1 'polypeptide(L)' 'LYDTPTPYIAAWHQAPVNVARDTVRMHLEITSPRRAADKLKFLAGSEAAMGAWIGDIPPEDAAARLRDVVEGVQL' A
#
# COMPACT_ATOMS: atom_id res chain seq x y z
N LEU A 1 6.72 6.06 -11.34
CA LEU A 1 6.42 4.63 -11.59
C LEU A 1 5.59 4.44 -12.85
N TYR A 2 4.52 5.23 -13.02
CA TYR A 2 3.72 5.28 -14.25
C TYR A 2 3.39 6.74 -14.57
N ASP A 3 3.01 7.02 -15.82
CA ASP A 3 2.83 8.40 -16.30
C ASP A 3 1.56 9.10 -15.80
N THR A 4 0.58 8.32 -15.31
CA THR A 4 -0.65 8.89 -14.75
C THR A 4 -0.63 8.86 -13.21
N PRO A 5 -1.40 9.73 -12.54
CA PRO A 5 -1.50 9.74 -11.08
C PRO A 5 -1.84 8.36 -10.51
N THR A 6 -1.18 7.99 -9.41
CA THR A 6 -1.39 6.68 -8.79
C THR A 6 -2.53 6.76 -7.78
N PRO A 7 -3.64 6.01 -7.99
CA PRO A 7 -4.69 5.93 -6.98
C PRO A 7 -4.16 5.18 -5.75
N TYR A 8 -4.55 5.61 -4.57
CA TYR A 8 -4.13 4.99 -3.31
C TYR A 8 -5.22 5.07 -2.25
N ILE A 9 -5.08 4.23 -1.24
CA ILE A 9 -5.82 4.27 0.02
C ILE A 9 -4.76 4.49 1.10
N ALA A 10 -5.02 5.44 2.01
CA ALA A 10 -4.16 5.73 3.13
C ALA A 10 -4.94 5.61 4.44
N ALA A 11 -4.34 4.98 5.44
CA ALA A 11 -4.95 4.79 6.74
C ALA A 11 -3.94 5.01 7.86
N TRP A 12 -4.34 5.74 8.91
CA TRP A 12 -3.58 5.83 10.14
C TRP A 12 -3.98 4.69 11.07
N HIS A 13 -3.00 3.85 11.41
CA HIS A 13 -3.16 2.80 12.41
C HIS A 13 -2.51 3.29 13.69
N GLN A 14 -3.33 3.47 14.73
CA GLN A 14 -2.92 4.02 16.02
C GLN A 14 -3.61 3.29 17.18
N ALA A 15 -3.08 3.46 18.38
CA ALA A 15 -3.75 2.99 19.58
C ALA A 15 -5.13 3.67 19.72
N PRO A 16 -6.12 2.99 20.30
CA PRO A 16 -7.37 3.65 20.66
C PRO A 16 -7.11 4.88 21.53
N VAL A 17 -7.99 5.87 21.44
CA VAL A 17 -7.78 7.15 22.13
C VAL A 17 -7.72 6.93 23.65
N ASN A 18 -6.67 7.48 24.28
CA ASN A 18 -6.42 7.50 25.72
C ASN A 18 -6.16 6.15 26.41
N VAL A 19 -6.02 5.04 25.67
CA VAL A 19 -5.71 3.72 26.25
C VAL A 19 -4.66 3.00 25.40
N ALA A 20 -3.92 2.06 26.01
CA ALA A 20 -3.02 1.13 25.31
C ALA A 20 -1.99 1.79 24.37
N ARG A 21 -1.48 2.99 24.70
CA ARG A 21 -0.54 3.73 23.83
C ARG A 21 0.82 3.04 23.67
N ASP A 22 1.15 2.11 24.56
CA ASP A 22 2.35 1.28 24.57
C ASP A 22 2.20 -0.03 23.78
N THR A 23 0.99 -0.38 23.30
CA THR A 23 0.74 -1.66 22.60
C THR A 23 0.91 -1.59 21.08
N VAL A 24 0.90 -0.39 20.50
CA VAL A 24 1.07 -0.20 19.06
C VAL A 24 1.83 1.08 18.75
N ARG A 25 2.72 0.99 17.76
CA ARG A 25 3.36 2.18 17.19
C ARG A 25 2.47 2.75 16.10
N MET A 26 2.15 4.05 16.22
CA MET A 26 1.44 4.76 15.17
C MET A 26 2.18 4.65 13.84
N HIS A 27 1.47 4.28 12.79
CA HIS A 27 2.02 4.24 11.44
C HIS A 27 0.95 4.60 10.41
N LEU A 28 1.42 5.11 9.27
CA LEU A 28 0.64 5.32 8.07
C LEU A 28 0.80 4.09 7.19
N GLU A 29 -0.31 3.45 6.84
CA GLU A 29 -0.34 2.42 5.82
C GLU A 29 -0.87 3.01 4.52
N ILE A 30 -0.13 2.82 3.42
CA ILE A 30 -0.52 3.26 2.08
C ILE A 30 -0.53 2.04 1.17
N THR A 31 -1.66 1.81 0.51
CA THR A 31 -1.82 0.74 -0.48
C THR A 31 -2.36 1.31 -1.78
N SER A 32 -1.95 0.74 -2.91
CA SER A 32 -2.46 1.13 -4.22
C SER A 32 -3.15 -0.07 -4.88
N PRO A 33 -4.38 0.08 -5.41
CA PRO A 33 -4.98 -0.93 -6.26
C PRO A 33 -4.34 -0.96 -7.65
N ARG A 34 -3.31 -0.16 -7.96
CA ARG A 34 -2.71 -0.14 -9.30
C ARG A 34 -1.75 -1.31 -9.50
N ARG A 35 -2.15 -2.26 -10.35
CA ARG A 35 -1.40 -3.49 -10.67
C ARG A 35 -0.43 -3.30 -11.84
N ALA A 36 -0.80 -2.43 -12.79
CA ALA A 36 0.01 -2.05 -13.95
C ALA A 36 -0.35 -0.63 -14.41
N ALA A 37 0.27 -0.16 -15.49
CA ALA A 37 -0.01 1.16 -16.06
C ALA A 37 -1.50 1.38 -16.35
N ASP A 38 -2.19 0.35 -16.82
CA ASP A 38 -3.57 0.35 -17.31
C ASP A 38 -4.49 -0.62 -16.54
N LYS A 39 -4.02 -1.22 -15.43
CA LYS A 39 -4.77 -2.26 -14.70
C LYS A 39 -4.92 -1.97 -13.22
N LEU A 40 -6.14 -2.20 -12.72
CA LEU A 40 -6.47 -2.16 -11.30
C LEU A 40 -6.67 -3.57 -10.73
N LYS A 41 -6.33 -3.71 -9.44
CA LYS A 41 -6.59 -4.85 -8.59
C LYS A 41 -7.98 -4.67 -7.98
N PHE A 42 -8.83 -5.67 -8.19
CA PHE A 42 -10.14 -5.79 -7.56
C PHE A 42 -10.06 -6.83 -6.45
N LEU A 43 -10.65 -6.49 -5.30
CA LEU A 43 -10.84 -7.43 -4.20
C LEU A 43 -11.94 -8.42 -4.61
N ALA A 44 -11.63 -9.70 -4.59
CA ALA A 44 -12.54 -10.78 -4.99
C ALA A 44 -12.74 -11.76 -3.82
N GLY A 45 -13.19 -12.97 -4.10
CA GLY A 45 -13.45 -13.98 -3.06
C GLY A 45 -12.24 -14.30 -2.19
N SER A 46 -11.03 -14.34 -2.77
CA SER A 46 -9.78 -14.54 -2.02
C SER A 46 -9.61 -13.53 -0.89
N GLU A 47 -9.73 -12.24 -1.20
CA GLU A 47 -9.51 -11.17 -0.23
C GLU A 47 -10.74 -10.97 0.66
N ALA A 48 -11.92 -10.86 0.05
CA ALA A 48 -13.14 -10.46 0.74
C ALA A 48 -13.79 -11.58 1.55
N ALA A 49 -13.72 -12.84 1.08
CA ALA A 49 -14.33 -13.98 1.77
C ALA A 49 -13.31 -14.80 2.55
N MET A 50 -12.07 -14.92 2.03
CA MET A 50 -11.06 -15.82 2.62
C MET A 50 -9.93 -15.10 3.36
N GLY A 51 -9.84 -13.77 3.28
CA GLY A 51 -8.75 -13.00 3.89
C GLY A 51 -7.36 -13.31 3.30
N ALA A 52 -7.30 -13.92 2.12
CA ALA A 52 -6.08 -14.32 1.44
C ALA A 52 -5.66 -13.28 0.39
N TRP A 53 -4.42 -12.80 0.47
CA TRP A 53 -3.87 -11.75 -0.38
C TRP A 53 -2.81 -12.29 -1.32
N ILE A 54 -2.85 -11.85 -2.58
CA ILE A 54 -1.93 -12.29 -3.63
C ILE A 54 -1.29 -11.06 -4.27
N GLY A 55 0.04 -11.02 -4.28
CA GLY A 55 0.85 -10.06 -5.03
C GLY A 55 1.54 -10.74 -6.21
N ASP A 56 1.65 -10.03 -7.34
CA ASP A 56 2.29 -10.58 -8.56
C ASP A 56 3.80 -10.42 -8.59
N ILE A 57 4.33 -9.52 -7.76
CA ILE A 57 5.75 -9.28 -7.64
C ILE A 57 6.16 -9.37 -6.16
N PRO A 58 7.39 -9.82 -5.88
CA PRO A 58 7.94 -9.75 -4.54
C PRO A 58 7.94 -8.32 -3.99
N PRO A 59 7.73 -8.13 -2.68
CA PRO A 59 7.78 -6.82 -2.06
C PRO A 59 9.15 -6.14 -2.21
N GLU A 60 10.24 -6.90 -2.31
CA GLU A 60 11.60 -6.41 -2.52
C GLU A 60 11.73 -5.67 -3.87
N ASP A 61 11.19 -6.27 -4.93
CA ASP A 61 11.18 -5.68 -6.27
C ASP A 61 10.30 -4.43 -6.32
N ALA A 62 9.13 -4.47 -5.66
CA ALA A 62 8.25 -3.31 -5.56
C ALA A 62 8.94 -2.15 -4.83
N ALA A 63 9.64 -2.43 -3.73
CA ALA A 63 10.34 -1.44 -2.95
C ALA A 63 11.53 -0.81 -3.72
N ALA A 64 12.28 -1.61 -4.48
CA ALA A 64 13.35 -1.10 -5.34
C ALA A 64 12.80 -0.11 -6.38
N ARG A 65 11.76 -0.51 -7.12
CA ARG A 65 11.12 0.35 -8.12
C ARG A 65 10.56 1.65 -7.54
N LEU A 66 10.01 1.60 -6.33
CA LEU A 66 9.49 2.79 -5.65
C LEU A 66 10.62 3.76 -5.26
N ARG A 67 11.74 3.24 -4.74
CA ARG A 67 12.91 4.08 -4.41
C ARG A 67 13.46 4.78 -5.64
N ASP A 68 13.66 4.05 -6.73
CA ASP A 68 14.21 4.59 -7.99
C ASP A 68 13.40 5.79 -8.51
N VAL A 69 12.06 5.74 -8.37
CA VAL A 69 11.20 6.82 -8.88
C VAL A 69 11.03 7.97 -7.89
N VAL A 70 11.15 7.72 -6.58
CA VAL A 70 11.01 8.75 -5.54
C VAL A 70 12.25 9.63 -5.47
N GLU A 71 13.45 9.09 -5.74
CA GLU A 71 14.68 9.89 -5.80
C GLU A 71 14.61 11.05 -6.81
N GLY A 72 13.79 10.93 -7.86
CA GLY A 72 13.57 11.97 -8.86
C GLY A 72 12.44 12.96 -8.55
N VAL A 73 11.72 12.83 -7.44
CA VAL A 73 10.59 13.70 -7.10
C VAL A 73 11.10 14.97 -6.41
N GLN A 74 10.87 16.14 -7.02
CA GLN A 74 11.00 17.42 -6.33
C GLN A 74 9.73 17.73 -5.53
N LEU A 75 9.89 17.99 -4.23
CA LEU A 75 8.84 18.38 -3.29
C LEU A 75 8.66 19.90 -3.24
#